data_AF-A0A1F3NKV2-F1
#
_entry.id   AF-A0A1F3NKV2-F1
#
_cell.length_a   1.000
_cell.length_b   1.000
_cell.length_c   1.000
_cell.angle_alpha   90.00
_cell.angle_beta   90.00
_cell.angle_gamma   90.00
#
_symmetry.space_group_name_H-M   'P 1'
#
loop_
_entity.id
_entity.type
_entity.pdbx_description
1 polymer ?
#
loop_
_entity_poly.entity_id
_entity_poly.type
_entity_poly.pdbx_seq_one_letter_code
_entity_poly.pdbx_strand_id
1 'polypeptide(L)'
;MEPVFRGGDDLTKFRNSVYYTDMVIGSFLDWAKGTEWWKNTLVILVADHYRRNSIDVLAYSEEIFRIPMLWLGGALAVKDIRIDKFGSQVDMPLTLLHQMGMDDNYPFGKDLLSDESNSFAFYTFNEGFAFINDSSKYIYDHKLGEPVVEEGKGSEYAGKSGKAYLQVLYDDFLKR
;
A
#
# COMPACT_ATOMS: atom_id res chain seq x y z
N MET A 1 -0.88 19.53 23.29
CA MET A 1 -2.17 19.61 22.58
C MET A 1 -3.23 18.98 23.47
N GLU A 2 -4.36 19.64 23.65
CA GLU A 2 -5.51 19.05 24.33
C GLU A 2 -6.15 17.95 23.46
N PRO A 3 -6.65 16.84 24.04
CA PRO A 3 -7.35 15.80 23.28
C PRO A 3 -8.56 16.35 22.53
N VAL A 4 -8.69 15.97 21.26
CA VAL A 4 -9.86 16.31 20.43
C VAL A 4 -10.98 15.29 20.65
N PHE A 5 -10.63 14.00 20.74
CA PHE A 5 -11.56 12.95 21.08
C PHE A 5 -11.52 12.70 22.59
N ARG A 6 -12.69 12.80 23.24
CA ARG A 6 -12.82 12.59 24.69
C ARG A 6 -12.91 11.10 25.02
N GLY A 7 -12.11 10.67 26.00
CA GLY A 7 -12.07 9.27 26.46
C GLY A 7 -10.66 8.85 26.83
N GLY A 8 -10.54 7.79 27.63
CA GLY A 8 -9.26 7.24 28.10
C GLY A 8 -8.94 5.84 27.58
N ASP A 9 -9.85 5.24 26.82
CA ASP A 9 -9.67 3.94 26.19
C ASP A 9 -8.60 4.00 25.08
N ASP A 10 -8.10 2.83 24.72
CA ASP A 10 -7.01 2.68 23.75
C ASP A 10 -7.37 3.25 22.36
N LEU A 11 -8.58 2.99 21.87
CA LEU A 11 -9.01 3.47 20.55
C LEU A 11 -9.13 5.00 20.53
N THR A 12 -9.63 5.60 21.59
CA THR A 12 -9.67 7.07 21.72
C THR A 12 -8.28 7.68 21.77
N LYS A 13 -7.35 7.08 22.51
CA LYS A 13 -5.94 7.52 22.54
C LYS A 13 -5.29 7.42 21.16
N PHE A 14 -5.50 6.30 20.47
CA PHE A 14 -5.01 6.10 19.10
C PHE A 14 -5.60 7.13 18.12
N ARG A 15 -6.89 7.43 18.19
CA ARG A 15 -7.51 8.48 17.37
C ARG A 15 -6.88 9.85 17.61
N ASN A 16 -6.61 10.20 18.86
CA ASN A 16 -5.91 11.45 19.17
C ASN A 16 -4.46 11.44 18.67
N SER A 17 -3.75 10.31 18.69
CA SER A 17 -2.41 10.23 18.10
C SER A 17 -2.44 10.39 16.58
N VAL A 18 -3.41 9.79 15.89
CA VAL A 18 -3.59 9.98 14.44
C VAL A 18 -3.92 11.44 14.12
N TYR A 19 -4.82 12.08 14.88
CA TYR A 19 -5.15 13.49 14.70
C TYR A 19 -3.94 14.41 14.91
N TYR A 20 -3.14 14.14 15.94
CA TYR A 20 -1.91 14.89 16.17
C TYR A 20 -0.93 14.72 15.01
N THR A 21 -0.73 13.50 14.51
CA THR A 21 0.13 13.23 13.36
C THR A 21 -0.35 13.96 12.10
N ASP A 22 -1.66 13.90 11.80
CA ASP A 22 -2.26 14.62 10.67
C ASP A 22 -2.01 16.13 10.76
N MET A 23 -2.20 16.72 11.94
CA MET A 23 -1.92 18.14 12.17
C MET A 23 -0.45 18.50 11.96
N VAL A 24 0.47 17.70 12.48
CA VAL A 24 1.91 17.96 12.35
C VAL A 24 2.35 17.83 10.89
N ILE A 25 1.84 16.83 10.16
CA ILE A 25 2.06 16.69 8.72
C ILE A 25 1.51 17.90 7.97
N GLY A 26 0.28 18.33 8.27
CA GLY A 26 -0.33 19.52 7.66
C GLY A 26 0.52 20.77 7.90
N SER A 27 0.96 20.98 9.14
CA SER A 27 1.84 22.10 9.52
C SER A 27 3.17 22.07 8.79
N PHE A 28 3.78 20.88 8.66
CA PHE A 28 5.01 20.68 7.88
C PHE A 28 4.80 21.02 6.41
N LEU A 29 3.71 20.54 5.80
CA LEU A 29 3.40 20.81 4.39
C LEU A 29 3.13 22.30 4.14
N ASP A 30 2.44 22.98 5.05
CA ASP A 30 2.16 24.41 4.93
C ASP A 30 3.42 25.26 5.05
N TRP A 31 4.32 24.90 5.98
CA TRP A 31 5.66 25.48 6.03
C TRP A 31 6.45 25.18 4.75
N ALA A 32 6.49 23.92 4.31
CA ALA A 32 7.25 23.46 3.16
C ALA A 32 6.86 24.24 1.89
N LYS A 33 5.56 24.43 1.65
CA LYS A 33 5.03 25.23 0.52
C LYS A 33 5.60 26.66 0.44
N GLY A 34 6.03 27.24 1.57
CA GLY A 34 6.63 28.57 1.64
C GLY A 34 8.13 28.62 1.30
N THR A 35 8.78 27.48 1.11
CA THR A 35 10.22 27.39 0.84
C THR A 35 10.53 27.39 -0.66
N GLU A 36 11.75 27.78 -1.04
CA GLU A 36 12.17 27.80 -2.45
C GLU A 36 12.24 26.40 -3.07
N TRP A 37 12.61 25.38 -2.28
CA TRP A 37 12.80 24.01 -2.76
C TRP A 37 11.48 23.29 -3.06
N TRP A 38 10.35 23.76 -2.53
CA TRP A 38 9.04 23.14 -2.75
C TRP A 38 8.70 22.94 -4.23
N LYS A 39 9.04 23.94 -5.06
CA LYS A 39 8.78 23.94 -6.51
C LYS A 39 9.39 22.73 -7.22
N ASN A 40 10.49 22.19 -6.69
CA ASN A 40 11.25 21.09 -7.28
C ASN A 40 11.23 19.83 -6.41
N THR A 41 10.27 19.71 -5.49
CA THR A 41 10.21 18.58 -4.56
C THR A 41 8.94 17.77 -4.75
N LEU A 42 9.11 16.45 -4.80
CA LEU A 42 8.06 15.45 -4.65
C LEU A 42 8.06 14.96 -3.20
N VAL A 43 6.88 14.95 -2.57
CA VAL A 43 6.67 14.40 -1.23
C VAL A 43 5.72 13.23 -1.35
N ILE A 44 6.15 12.03 -0.95
CA ILE A 44 5.30 10.84 -0.91
C ILE A 44 5.02 10.52 0.56
N LEU A 45 3.74 10.60 0.95
CA LEU A 45 3.27 10.14 2.25
C LEU A 45 2.71 8.73 2.07
N VAL A 46 3.17 7.77 2.86
CA VAL A 46 2.70 6.39 2.81
C VAL A 46 2.73 5.81 4.22
N ALA A 47 1.69 5.09 4.64
CA ALA A 47 1.75 4.33 5.88
C ALA A 47 2.58 3.05 5.65
N ASP A 48 3.31 2.60 6.66
CA ASP A 48 4.07 1.35 6.63
C ASP A 48 3.15 0.13 6.74
N HIS A 49 2.15 0.20 7.62
CA HIS A 49 1.13 -0.83 7.79
C HIS A 49 -0.14 -0.29 8.50
N TYR A 50 -1.17 -1.13 8.60
CA TYR A 50 -2.36 -0.84 9.39
C TYR A 50 -2.17 -1.21 10.86
N ARG A 51 -2.90 -0.54 11.76
CA ARG A 51 -3.06 -0.95 13.16
C ARG A 51 -4.40 -1.67 13.33
N ARG A 52 -4.37 -2.97 13.64
CA ARG A 52 -5.60 -3.72 13.94
C ARG A 52 -6.27 -3.19 15.21
N ASN A 53 -7.47 -2.63 15.07
CA ASN A 53 -8.21 -1.98 16.16
C ASN A 53 -9.38 -2.82 16.72
N SER A 54 -9.70 -3.97 16.12
CA SER A 54 -10.68 -4.93 16.63
C SER A 54 -10.15 -6.36 16.48
N ILE A 55 -10.56 -7.25 17.38
CA ILE A 55 -10.28 -8.69 17.27
C ILE A 55 -11.15 -9.37 16.21
N ASP A 56 -12.28 -8.76 15.84
CA ASP A 56 -13.21 -9.28 14.83
C ASP A 56 -12.65 -9.15 13.40
N VAL A 57 -11.61 -8.33 13.23
CA VAL A 57 -10.91 -8.18 11.96
C VAL A 57 -9.92 -9.33 11.80
N LEU A 58 -10.17 -10.17 10.80
CA LEU A 58 -9.34 -11.33 10.52
C LEU A 58 -7.94 -10.88 10.05
N ALA A 59 -6.92 -11.67 10.44
CA ALA A 59 -5.52 -11.33 10.17
C ALA A 59 -5.16 -11.34 8.67
N TYR A 60 -6.02 -11.90 7.82
CA TYR A 60 -5.86 -11.94 6.38
C TYR A 60 -6.74 -10.92 5.65
N SER A 61 -7.60 -10.18 6.35
CA SER A 61 -8.57 -9.29 5.71
C SER A 61 -7.89 -8.20 4.88
N GLU A 62 -8.34 -7.99 3.65
CA GLU A 62 -7.83 -6.91 2.77
C GLU A 62 -7.81 -5.54 3.47
N GLU A 63 -8.79 -5.26 4.32
CA GLU A 63 -8.92 -3.97 5.01
C GLU A 63 -7.70 -3.58 5.87
N ILE A 64 -6.96 -4.57 6.40
CA ILE A 64 -5.77 -4.31 7.22
C ILE A 64 -4.48 -4.21 6.39
N PHE A 65 -4.54 -4.51 5.10
CA PHE A 65 -3.42 -4.31 4.17
C PHE A 65 -3.62 -3.09 3.29
N ARG A 66 -4.81 -2.49 3.30
CA ARG A 66 -5.11 -1.24 2.62
C ARG A 66 -4.59 -0.04 3.41
N ILE A 67 -3.60 0.63 2.85
CA ILE A 67 -2.91 1.77 3.45
C ILE A 67 -3.08 3.03 2.58
N PRO A 68 -3.05 4.24 3.18
CA PRO A 68 -3.02 5.47 2.41
C PRO A 68 -1.65 5.70 1.77
N MET A 69 -1.67 6.21 0.53
CA MET A 69 -0.51 6.82 -0.13
C MET A 69 -0.96 8.12 -0.79
N LEU A 70 -0.21 9.20 -0.57
CA LEU A 70 -0.43 10.51 -1.17
C LEU A 70 0.86 11.00 -1.83
N TRP A 71 0.78 11.34 -3.11
CA TRP A 71 1.85 12.05 -3.80
C TRP A 71 1.51 13.54 -3.79
N LEU A 72 2.42 14.33 -3.23
CA LEU A 72 2.29 15.77 -3.01
C LEU A 72 3.57 16.47 -3.50
N GLY A 73 3.62 17.80 -3.41
CA GLY A 73 4.82 18.56 -3.77
C GLY A 73 4.62 19.50 -4.95
N GLY A 74 5.54 20.45 -5.10
CA GLY A 74 5.52 21.39 -6.22
C GLY A 74 5.97 20.77 -7.54
N ALA A 75 6.73 19.67 -7.50
CA ALA A 75 7.23 18.97 -8.67
C ALA A 75 6.16 18.15 -9.43
N LEU A 76 4.98 17.95 -8.85
CA LEU A 76 3.89 17.23 -9.50
C LEU A 76 3.36 18.02 -10.72
N ALA A 77 3.47 17.41 -11.90
CA ALA A 77 2.91 17.94 -13.13
C ALA A 77 1.38 17.84 -13.18
N VAL A 78 0.82 16.76 -12.62
CA VAL A 78 -0.62 16.49 -12.56
C VAL A 78 -1.04 16.41 -11.09
N LYS A 79 -2.16 17.06 -10.75
CA LYS A 79 -2.69 17.18 -9.38
C LYS A 79 -4.16 16.80 -9.36
N ASP A 80 -4.70 16.55 -8.17
CA ASP A 80 -6.12 16.24 -7.94
C ASP A 80 -6.61 15.00 -8.69
N ILE A 81 -5.72 14.03 -8.88
CA ILE A 81 -6.04 12.73 -9.47
C ILE A 81 -6.10 11.65 -8.39
N ARG A 82 -6.93 10.65 -8.66
CA ARG A 82 -6.99 9.42 -7.89
C ARG A 82 -6.55 8.26 -8.78
N ILE A 83 -5.61 7.46 -8.29
CA ILE A 83 -5.20 6.22 -8.93
C ILE A 83 -5.97 5.08 -8.25
N ASP A 84 -6.88 4.46 -8.98
CA ASP A 84 -7.68 3.32 -8.48
C ASP A 84 -7.03 1.96 -8.75
N LYS A 85 -5.91 1.93 -9.49
CA LYS A 85 -5.15 0.71 -9.79
C LYS A 85 -4.66 0.07 -8.48
N PHE A 86 -4.85 -1.25 -8.36
CA PHE A 86 -4.29 -1.99 -7.25
C PHE A 86 -2.76 -2.02 -7.34
N GLY A 87 -2.12 -1.76 -6.20
CA GLY A 87 -0.67 -1.71 -6.06
C GLY A 87 -0.24 -2.00 -4.63
N SER A 88 1.06 -2.22 -4.47
CA SER A 88 1.74 -2.48 -3.19
C SER A 88 2.89 -1.49 -3.03
N GLN A 89 3.41 -1.33 -1.81
CA GLN A 89 4.55 -0.42 -1.54
C GLN A 89 5.79 -0.73 -2.41
N VAL A 90 5.97 -1.99 -2.80
CA VAL A 90 7.07 -2.46 -3.67
C VAL A 90 7.05 -1.85 -5.07
N ASP A 91 5.91 -1.31 -5.50
CA ASP A 91 5.72 -0.68 -6.81
C ASP A 91 6.24 0.77 -6.84
N MET A 92 6.36 1.41 -5.67
CA MET A 92 6.71 2.82 -5.54
C MET A 92 8.07 3.18 -6.16
N PRO A 93 9.17 2.42 -5.93
CA PRO A 93 10.47 2.78 -6.49
C PRO A 93 10.46 2.74 -8.03
N LEU A 94 9.86 1.71 -8.62
CA LEU A 94 9.77 1.57 -10.07
C LEU A 94 8.93 2.69 -10.69
N THR A 95 7.76 2.94 -10.09
CA THR A 95 6.88 4.05 -10.50
C THR A 95 7.62 5.38 -10.48
N LEU A 96 8.42 5.66 -9.43
CA LEU A 96 9.18 6.90 -9.33
C LEU A 96 10.29 7.00 -10.38
N LEU A 97 11.09 5.96 -10.57
CA LEU A 97 12.21 5.97 -11.52
C LEU A 97 11.75 6.15 -12.96
N HIS A 98 10.63 5.51 -13.34
CA HIS A 98 10.02 5.71 -14.65
C HIS A 98 9.60 7.16 -14.89
N GLN A 99 9.03 7.85 -13.89
CA GLN A 99 8.70 9.28 -14.01
C GLN A 99 9.94 10.16 -14.23
N MET A 100 11.12 9.68 -13.83
CA MET A 100 12.40 10.36 -14.02
C MET A 100 13.13 9.94 -15.30
N GLY A 101 12.58 9.00 -16.08
CA GLY A 101 13.25 8.44 -17.26
C GLY A 101 14.55 7.70 -16.93
N MET A 102 14.64 7.10 -15.75
CA MET A 102 15.81 6.39 -15.27
C MET A 102 15.65 4.88 -15.42
N ASP A 103 16.76 4.19 -15.70
CA ASP A 103 16.81 2.73 -15.66
C ASP A 103 16.49 2.20 -14.26
N ASP A 104 15.84 1.04 -14.22
CA ASP A 104 15.37 0.39 -13.00
C ASP A 104 15.72 -1.10 -12.97
N ASN A 105 15.67 -1.67 -11.77
CA ASN A 105 15.70 -3.12 -11.57
C ASN A 105 14.92 -3.48 -10.31
N TYR A 106 13.59 -3.39 -10.42
CA TYR A 106 12.66 -3.77 -9.35
C TYR A 106 11.79 -4.94 -9.84
N PRO A 107 12.30 -6.19 -9.81
CA PRO A 107 11.65 -7.34 -10.46
C PRO A 107 10.27 -7.70 -9.87
N PHE A 108 9.96 -7.19 -8.69
CA PHE A 108 8.70 -7.39 -7.98
C PHE A 108 7.73 -6.21 -8.08
N GLY A 109 8.22 -5.07 -8.56
CA GLY A 109 7.44 -3.84 -8.70
C GLY A 109 6.82 -3.70 -10.08
N LYS A 110 5.79 -2.88 -10.17
CA LYS A 110 5.22 -2.38 -11.44
C LYS A 110 5.06 -0.87 -11.39
N ASP A 111 5.04 -0.23 -12.55
CA ASP A 111 4.76 1.20 -12.64
C ASP A 111 3.25 1.44 -12.49
N LEU A 112 2.82 2.04 -11.39
CA LEU A 112 1.40 2.27 -11.12
C LEU A 112 0.77 3.30 -12.07
N LEU A 113 1.58 4.18 -12.67
CA LEU A 113 1.13 5.28 -13.52
C LEU A 113 1.11 4.92 -15.01
N SER A 114 1.68 3.77 -15.40
CA SER A 114 1.64 3.28 -16.77
C SER A 114 0.30 2.58 -17.08
N ASP A 115 -0.33 2.91 -18.21
CA ASP A 115 -1.57 2.27 -18.68
C ASP A 115 -1.40 0.78 -18.97
N GLU A 116 -0.19 0.36 -19.35
CA GLU A 116 0.15 -1.04 -19.64
C GLU A 116 0.38 -1.87 -18.36
N SER A 117 0.38 -1.23 -17.19
CA SER A 117 0.64 -1.89 -15.92
C SER A 117 -0.59 -2.64 -15.41
N ASN A 118 -0.38 -3.93 -15.12
CA ASN A 118 -1.40 -4.80 -14.54
C ASN A 118 -1.88 -4.28 -13.18
N SER A 119 -3.20 -4.20 -12.98
CA SER A 119 -3.78 -3.85 -11.69
C SER A 119 -3.80 -5.07 -10.76
N PHE A 120 -2.91 -5.11 -9.77
CA PHE A 120 -2.97 -6.12 -8.71
C PHE A 120 -2.25 -5.69 -7.43
N ALA A 121 -2.69 -6.22 -6.30
CA ALA A 121 -1.99 -6.15 -5.03
C ALA A 121 -1.66 -7.55 -4.54
N PHE A 122 -0.44 -7.71 -4.02
CA PHE A 122 0.02 -8.91 -3.34
C PHE A 122 0.45 -8.52 -1.92
N TYR A 123 0.02 -9.31 -0.94
CA TYR A 123 0.47 -9.20 0.44
C TYR A 123 0.57 -10.58 1.08
N THR A 124 1.41 -10.68 2.10
CA THR A 124 1.54 -11.87 2.94
C THR A 124 1.04 -11.58 4.34
N PHE A 125 0.58 -12.63 5.00
CA PHE A 125 0.23 -12.61 6.42
C PHE A 125 0.78 -13.89 7.06
N ASN A 126 0.60 -14.03 8.38
CA ASN A 126 1.05 -15.23 9.07
C ASN A 126 0.41 -16.46 8.42
N GLU A 127 1.24 -17.33 7.85
CA GLU A 127 0.80 -18.58 7.21
C GLU A 127 -0.11 -18.36 5.99
N GLY A 128 0.08 -17.28 5.22
CA GLY A 128 -0.66 -17.14 3.98
C GLY A 128 -0.30 -15.95 3.11
N PHE A 129 -0.98 -15.87 1.97
CA PHE A 129 -0.85 -14.76 1.03
C PHE A 129 -2.20 -14.38 0.44
N ALA A 130 -2.26 -13.18 -0.11
CA ALA A 130 -3.37 -12.74 -0.95
C ALA A 130 -2.88 -12.22 -2.30
N PHE A 131 -3.67 -12.45 -3.33
CA PHE A 131 -3.52 -11.86 -4.64
C PHE A 131 -4.88 -11.29 -5.07
N ILE A 132 -4.94 -9.97 -5.24
CA ILE A 132 -6.17 -9.23 -5.54
C ILE A 132 -5.95 -8.42 -6.82
N ASN A 133 -6.90 -8.47 -7.74
CA ASN A 133 -6.90 -7.67 -8.96
C ASN A 133 -8.30 -7.13 -9.25
N ASP A 134 -8.49 -6.45 -10.38
CA ASP A 134 -9.76 -5.82 -10.74
C ASP A 134 -10.95 -6.79 -10.86
N SER A 135 -10.70 -8.08 -11.12
CA SER A 135 -11.75 -9.06 -11.38
C SER A 135 -11.92 -10.11 -10.30
N SER A 136 -10.97 -10.27 -9.37
CA SER A 136 -10.93 -11.39 -8.43
C SER A 136 -10.11 -11.12 -7.17
N LYS A 137 -10.45 -11.86 -6.13
CA LYS A 137 -9.73 -11.91 -4.85
C LYS A 137 -9.42 -13.36 -4.52
N TYR A 138 -8.17 -13.63 -4.20
CA TYR A 138 -7.72 -14.94 -3.75
C TYR A 138 -6.87 -14.79 -2.50
N ILE A 139 -7.29 -15.39 -1.39
CA ILE A 139 -6.57 -15.39 -0.11
C ILE A 139 -6.37 -16.83 0.32
N TYR A 140 -5.12 -17.24 0.44
CA TYR A 140 -4.72 -18.63 0.72
C TYR A 140 -4.13 -18.77 2.11
N ASP A 141 -4.60 -19.76 2.86
CA ASP A 141 -4.07 -20.11 4.17
C ASP A 141 -3.28 -21.42 4.07
N HIS A 142 -1.98 -21.36 4.40
CA HIS A 142 -1.06 -22.49 4.34
C HIS A 142 -1.37 -23.57 5.38
N LYS A 143 -1.96 -23.22 6.53
CA LYS A 143 -2.35 -24.18 7.57
C LYS A 143 -3.60 -24.95 7.17
N LEU A 144 -4.58 -24.28 6.55
CA LEU A 144 -5.77 -24.94 6.03
C LEU A 144 -5.47 -25.72 4.74
N GLY A 145 -4.49 -25.27 3.95
CA GLY A 145 -4.15 -25.88 2.66
C GLY A 145 -5.16 -25.55 1.55
N GLU A 146 -6.00 -24.54 1.76
CA GLU A 146 -7.08 -24.12 0.86
C GLU A 146 -7.30 -22.60 0.95
N PRO A 147 -7.95 -21.98 -0.05
CA PRO A 147 -8.29 -20.56 0.04
C PRO A 147 -9.37 -20.30 1.10
N VAL A 148 -9.13 -19.27 1.93
CA VAL A 148 -10.14 -18.70 2.84
C VAL A 148 -11.05 -17.69 2.13
N VAL A 149 -10.58 -17.13 1.02
CA VAL A 149 -11.38 -16.30 0.11
C VAL A 149 -11.03 -16.68 -1.32
N GLU A 150 -12.07 -17.00 -2.10
CA GLU A 150 -11.98 -17.22 -3.54
C GLU A 150 -13.20 -16.58 -4.21
N GLU A 151 -13.01 -15.39 -4.78
CA GLU A 151 -14.11 -14.58 -5.30
C GLU A 151 -13.78 -13.97 -6.66
N GLY A 152 -14.82 -13.74 -7.46
CA GLY A 152 -14.74 -13.02 -8.72
C GLY A 152 -14.33 -13.86 -9.93
N LYS A 153 -14.22 -13.22 -11.08
CA LYS A 153 -13.92 -13.88 -12.35
C LYS A 153 -12.42 -14.14 -12.46
N GLY A 154 -12.05 -15.41 -12.66
CA GLY A 154 -10.66 -15.82 -12.82
C GLY A 154 -9.90 -16.00 -11.50
N SER A 155 -10.60 -16.23 -10.40
CA SER A 155 -10.02 -16.46 -9.07
C SER A 155 -8.97 -17.58 -9.04
N GLU A 156 -9.19 -18.67 -9.79
CA GLU A 156 -8.21 -19.77 -9.92
C GLU A 156 -6.88 -19.26 -10.52
N TYR A 157 -6.96 -18.36 -11.51
CA TYR A 157 -5.76 -17.75 -12.10
C TYR A 157 -5.07 -16.82 -11.09
N ALA A 158 -5.83 -15.99 -10.35
CA ALA A 158 -5.28 -15.18 -9.27
C ALA A 158 -4.56 -16.04 -8.21
N GLY A 159 -5.12 -17.20 -7.86
CA GLY A 159 -4.47 -18.16 -6.96
C GLY A 159 -3.17 -18.74 -7.52
N LYS A 160 -3.13 -19.07 -8.82
CA LYS A 160 -1.89 -19.50 -9.49
C LYS A 160 -0.85 -18.37 -9.52
N SER A 161 -1.27 -17.14 -9.83
CA SER A 161 -0.40 -15.96 -9.83
C SER A 161 0.18 -15.67 -8.46
N GLY A 162 -0.63 -15.73 -7.40
CA GLY A 162 -0.14 -15.52 -6.03
C GLY A 162 0.84 -16.59 -5.58
N LYS A 163 0.59 -17.87 -5.91
CA LYS A 163 1.55 -18.97 -5.64
C LYS A 163 2.87 -18.75 -6.39
N ALA A 164 2.79 -18.41 -7.68
CA ALA A 164 3.98 -18.15 -8.50
C ALA A 164 4.76 -16.94 -7.98
N TYR A 165 4.09 -15.84 -7.63
CA TYR A 165 4.71 -14.64 -7.07
C TYR A 165 5.44 -14.97 -5.76
N LEU A 166 4.78 -15.68 -4.83
CA LEU A 166 5.38 -16.10 -3.57
C LEU A 166 6.60 -17.01 -3.80
N GLN A 167 6.50 -17.97 -4.73
CA GLN A 167 7.61 -18.85 -5.06
C GLN A 167 8.83 -18.07 -5.59
N VAL A 168 8.63 -17.17 -6.56
CA VAL A 168 9.72 -16.35 -7.11
C VAL A 168 10.32 -15.43 -6.05
N LEU A 169 9.50 -14.86 -5.17
CA LEU A 169 9.94 -14.04 -4.04
C LEU A 169 10.87 -14.83 -3.10
N TYR A 170 10.45 -16.04 -2.70
CA TYR A 170 11.27 -16.89 -1.85
C TYR A 170 12.53 -17.39 -2.55
N ASP A 171 12.44 -17.74 -3.83
CA ASP A 171 13.60 -18.16 -4.63
C ASP A 171 14.65 -17.05 -4.74
N ASP A 172 14.23 -15.78 -4.91
CA ASP A 172 15.14 -14.63 -4.89
C ASP A 172 15.77 -14.45 -3.51
N PHE A 173 14.96 -14.49 -2.44
CA PHE A 173 15.46 -14.36 -1.06
C PHE A 173 16.49 -15.44 -0.72
N LEU A 174 16.25 -16.69 -1.09
CA LEU A 174 17.14 -17.81 -0.78
C LEU A 174 18.45 -17.83 -1.60
N LYS A 175 18.50 -17.10 -2.73
CA LYS A 175 19.69 -17.00 -3.57
C LYS A 175 20.65 -15.87 -3.17
N ARG A 176 20.23 -14.98 -2.26
CA ARG A 176 21.02 -13.87 -1.73
C ARG A 176 21.82 -14.29 -0.50
#